data_AF-A0A380AHV7-F1
#
_entry.id   AF-A0A380AHV7-F1
#
_cell.length_a   1.000
_cell.length_b   1.000
_cell.length_c   1.000
_cell.angle_alpha   90.00
_cell.angle_beta   90.00
_cell.angle_gamma   90.00
#
_symmetry.space_group_name_H-M   'P 1'
#
loop_
_entity.id
_entity.type
_entity.pdbx_description
1 polymer ?
#
loop_
_entity_poly.entity_id
_entity_poly.type
_entity_poly.pdbx_seq_one_letter_code
_entity_poly.pdbx_strand_id
1 'polypeptide(L)'
;MKQETKKLVSGIGTNDLANDIEKQQEIGLTPELYEESTKAWNNRLNAQKKGRATVCEAWQLHSNFARWWLETHIEDWCIDKDWLTGGKEYSPSNCVWIPPKINTLMNDGRKKNNGLPMGVSIQRNKYKDKVYEYYKAQCSVDGVQEAKNFKNQHEAHRQWQQWKIQEIDNVLREYSFDYRIDGRVIQKTNQSSR
;
A
#
# COMPACT_ATOMS: atom_id res chain seq x y z
N MET A 1 33.17 20.86 21.57
CA MET A 1 31.90 20.80 20.79
C MET A 1 31.15 19.57 21.23
N LYS A 2 30.00 19.71 21.88
CA LYS A 2 29.13 18.56 22.17
C LYS A 2 28.49 18.17 20.84
N GLN A 3 28.79 16.99 20.31
CA GLN A 3 27.98 16.40 19.25
C GLN A 3 26.60 16.16 19.85
N GLU A 4 25.62 17.00 19.50
CA GLU A 4 24.23 16.68 19.77
C GLU A 4 23.93 15.35 19.06
N THR A 5 23.73 14.30 19.85
CA THR A 5 23.26 13.02 19.36
C THR A 5 21.89 13.27 18.73
N LYS A 6 21.86 13.43 17.39
CA LYS A 6 20.62 13.58 16.65
C LYS A 6 19.74 12.37 16.97
N LYS A 7 18.61 12.61 17.61
CA LYS A 7 17.68 11.56 18.05
C LYS A 7 17.18 10.80 16.82
N LEU A 8 17.43 9.50 16.77
CA LEU A 8 16.94 8.66 15.68
C LEU A 8 15.42 8.54 15.72
N VAL A 9 14.80 8.74 14.56
CA VAL A 9 13.38 8.50 14.32
C VAL A 9 13.17 7.00 14.14
N SER A 10 12.25 6.44 14.93
CA SER A 10 11.99 5.01 15.02
C SER A 10 13.22 4.14 15.34
N GLY A 11 14.29 4.74 15.86
CA GLY A 11 15.57 4.06 16.12
C GLY A 11 16.35 3.71 14.85
N ILE A 12 16.00 4.30 13.70
CA ILE A 12 16.55 3.95 12.38
C ILE A 12 17.04 5.21 11.67
N GLY A 13 16.14 6.13 11.36
CA GLY A 13 16.46 7.27 10.49
C GLY A 13 16.83 8.54 11.25
N THR A 14 17.52 9.46 10.57
CA THR A 14 17.82 10.80 11.10
C THR A 14 16.98 11.84 10.37
N ASN A 15 16.17 12.59 11.12
CA ASN A 15 15.48 13.75 10.55
C ASN A 15 16.42 14.95 10.58
N ASP A 16 17.25 15.06 9.55
CA ASP A 16 18.22 16.13 9.36
C ASP A 16 17.59 17.43 8.81
N LEU A 17 16.26 17.50 8.78
CA LEU A 17 15.47 18.66 8.40
C LEU A 17 14.67 19.24 9.58
N ALA A 18 14.50 18.49 10.68
CA ALA A 18 13.80 18.97 11.87
C ALA A 18 14.55 20.19 12.46
N ASN A 19 14.00 21.39 12.26
CA ASN A 19 14.55 22.69 12.66
C ASN A 19 15.61 23.31 11.72
N ASP A 20 15.83 22.76 10.53
CA ASP A 20 16.72 23.35 9.51
C ASP A 20 15.88 23.97 8.37
N ILE A 21 15.35 25.17 8.63
CA ILE A 21 14.43 25.86 7.70
C ILE A 21 15.14 26.23 6.40
N GLU A 22 16.41 26.66 6.47
CA GLU A 22 17.18 27.02 5.28
C GLU A 22 17.34 25.81 4.36
N LYS A 23 17.68 24.65 4.92
CA LYS A 23 17.81 23.41 4.14
C LYS A 23 16.46 22.88 3.63
N GLN A 24 15.37 23.07 4.38
CA GLN A 24 14.03 22.77 3.87
C GLN A 24 13.73 23.62 2.63
N GLN A 25 14.00 24.92 2.69
CA GLN A 25 13.80 25.85 1.57
C GLN A 25 14.71 25.53 0.38
N GLU A 26 15.99 25.19 0.62
CA GLU A 26 16.94 24.78 -0.42
C GLU A 26 16.45 23.56 -1.21
N ILE A 27 15.84 22.60 -0.52
CA ILE A 27 15.26 21.40 -1.14
C ILE A 27 13.92 21.70 -1.82
N GLY A 28 13.29 22.84 -1.55
CA GLY A 28 11.99 23.22 -2.08
C GLY A 28 10.80 22.73 -1.26
N LEU A 29 11.01 22.41 0.03
CA LEU A 29 9.92 22.05 0.94
C LEU A 29 9.25 23.31 1.51
N THR A 30 7.96 23.47 1.25
CA THR A 30 7.10 24.34 2.08
C THR A 30 6.85 23.67 3.44
N PRO A 31 6.36 24.40 4.46
CA PRO A 31 5.99 23.80 5.74
C PRO A 31 5.00 22.62 5.59
N GLU A 32 4.05 22.72 4.67
CA GLU A 32 3.06 21.69 4.36
C GLU A 32 3.71 20.44 3.74
N LEU A 33 4.53 20.64 2.70
CA LEU A 33 5.23 19.54 2.03
C LEU A 33 6.23 18.85 2.96
N TYR A 34 6.85 19.61 3.88
CA TYR A 34 7.70 19.05 4.92
C TYR A 34 6.92 18.11 5.85
N GLU A 35 5.71 18.49 6.27
CA GLU A 35 4.87 17.64 7.12
C GLU A 35 4.45 16.35 6.40
N GLU A 36 4.03 16.47 5.14
CA GLU A 36 3.62 15.34 4.31
C GLU A 36 4.77 14.37 4.01
N SER A 37 5.92 14.89 3.57
CA SER A 37 7.14 14.11 3.37
C SER A 37 7.58 13.43 4.66
N THR A 38 7.53 14.13 5.81
CA THR A 38 7.90 13.58 7.11
C THR A 38 6.98 12.42 7.50
N LYS A 39 5.66 12.58 7.30
CA LYS A 39 4.67 11.53 7.55
C LYS A 39 4.92 10.32 6.66
N ALA A 40 5.17 10.56 5.37
CA ALA A 40 5.50 9.53 4.40
C ALA A 40 6.76 8.76 4.82
N TRP A 41 7.85 9.47 5.12
CA TRP A 41 9.12 8.90 5.56
C TRP A 41 8.98 8.07 6.85
N ASN A 42 8.31 8.62 7.87
CA ASN A 42 8.07 7.95 9.15
C ASN A 42 7.32 6.62 9.00
N ASN A 43 6.35 6.55 8.09
CA ASN A 43 5.61 5.32 7.82
C ASN A 43 6.53 4.18 7.34
N ARG A 44 7.57 4.50 6.56
CA ARG A 44 8.54 3.53 6.01
C ARG A 44 9.51 3.08 7.09
N LEU A 45 10.05 4.00 7.88
CA LEU A 45 10.87 3.66 9.05
C LEU A 45 10.10 2.78 10.05
N ASN A 46 8.82 3.08 10.29
CA ASN A 46 7.95 2.26 11.13
C ASN A 46 7.67 0.87 10.53
N ALA A 47 7.62 0.73 9.20
CA ALA A 47 7.53 -0.56 8.56
C ALA A 47 8.79 -1.41 8.83
N GLN A 48 9.97 -0.80 8.74
CA GLN A 48 11.23 -1.46 9.10
C GLN A 48 11.33 -1.81 10.58
N LYS A 49 11.00 -0.89 11.48
CA LYS A 49 10.99 -1.15 12.93
C LYS A 49 10.10 -2.34 13.31
N LYS A 50 8.99 -2.53 12.59
CA LYS A 50 8.06 -3.65 12.79
C LYS A 50 8.46 -4.94 12.04
N GLY A 51 9.62 -4.97 11.38
CA GLY A 51 10.09 -6.12 10.59
C GLY A 51 9.23 -6.43 9.36
N ARG A 52 8.42 -5.48 8.88
CA ARG A 52 7.54 -5.68 7.70
C ARG A 52 8.26 -5.40 6.38
N ALA A 53 9.32 -4.61 6.42
CA ALA A 53 10.09 -4.14 5.29
C ALA A 53 11.50 -3.74 5.73
N THR A 54 12.36 -3.35 4.79
CA THR A 54 13.57 -2.57 5.02
C THR A 54 13.45 -1.24 4.27
N VAL A 55 14.30 -0.28 4.58
CA VAL A 55 14.44 1.01 3.91
C VAL A 55 15.90 1.12 3.52
N CYS A 56 16.17 1.48 2.26
CA CYS A 56 17.55 1.62 1.81
C CYS A 56 18.30 2.66 2.66
N GLU A 57 19.61 2.49 2.78
CA GLU A 57 20.45 3.33 3.64
C GLU A 57 20.31 4.83 3.31
N ALA A 58 20.25 5.18 2.01
CA ALA A 58 20.07 6.54 1.56
C ALA A 58 18.79 7.20 2.14
N TRP A 59 17.68 6.46 2.20
CA TRP A 59 16.41 6.94 2.75
C TRP A 59 16.34 6.89 4.28
N GLN A 60 17.39 6.45 4.99
CA GLN A 60 17.46 6.65 6.44
C GLN A 60 17.77 8.11 6.80
N LEU A 61 18.16 8.94 5.83
CA LEU A 61 18.25 10.39 5.99
C LEU A 61 17.01 11.06 5.38
N HIS A 62 16.31 11.89 6.15
CA HIS A 62 15.05 12.49 5.69
C HIS A 62 15.24 13.35 4.45
N SER A 63 16.30 14.17 4.38
CA SER A 63 16.56 15.02 3.20
C SER A 63 16.72 14.23 1.89
N ASN A 64 17.34 13.05 1.91
CA ASN A 64 17.48 12.20 0.73
C ASN A 64 16.13 11.61 0.31
N PHE A 65 15.32 11.17 1.28
CA PHE A 65 13.96 10.72 0.98
C PHE A 65 13.11 11.87 0.44
N ALA A 66 13.19 13.05 1.04
CA ALA A 66 12.39 14.22 0.68
C ALA A 66 12.68 14.71 -0.74
N ARG A 67 13.95 14.69 -1.18
CA ARG A 67 14.30 15.01 -2.58
C ARG A 67 13.61 14.08 -3.58
N TRP A 68 13.76 12.76 -3.37
CA TRP A 68 13.08 11.78 -4.21
C TRP A 68 11.55 11.91 -4.13
N TRP A 69 11.03 12.18 -2.94
CA TRP A 69 9.60 12.37 -2.72
C TRP A 69 9.10 13.57 -3.52
N LEU A 70 9.71 14.75 -3.40
CA LEU A 70 9.33 15.94 -4.16
C LEU A 70 9.43 15.76 -5.68
N GLU A 71 10.48 15.11 -6.16
CA GLU A 71 10.69 14.86 -7.59
C GLU A 71 9.63 13.92 -8.20
N THR A 72 9.02 13.06 -7.38
CA THR A 72 8.15 11.98 -7.87
C THR A 72 6.73 12.02 -7.31
N HIS A 73 6.45 12.92 -6.36
CA HIS A 73 5.20 12.92 -5.61
C HIS A 73 4.00 13.11 -6.54
N ILE A 74 3.02 12.23 -6.35
CA ILE A 74 1.69 12.37 -6.93
C ILE A 74 0.73 12.51 -5.76
N GLU A 75 0.01 13.63 -5.73
CA GLU A 75 -1.01 13.91 -4.74
C GLU A 75 -2.03 12.77 -4.66
N ASP A 76 -2.46 12.44 -3.43
CA ASP A 76 -3.36 11.33 -3.11
C ASP A 76 -2.90 9.90 -3.46
N TRP A 77 -1.69 9.72 -3.99
CA TRP A 77 -1.18 8.38 -4.33
C TRP A 77 -0.37 7.77 -3.20
N CYS A 78 -0.27 6.45 -3.20
CA CYS A 78 0.47 5.68 -2.22
C CYS A 78 1.83 5.26 -2.78
N ILE A 79 2.86 5.22 -1.92
CA ILE A 79 4.13 4.59 -2.27
C ILE A 79 4.07 3.11 -1.90
N ASP A 80 4.24 2.25 -2.89
CA ASP A 80 4.25 0.81 -2.69
C ASP A 80 5.49 0.14 -3.30
N LYS A 81 6.04 -0.84 -2.58
CA LYS A 81 7.25 -1.60 -2.97
C LYS A 81 6.92 -2.99 -3.52
N ASP A 82 5.79 -3.55 -3.10
CA ASP A 82 5.39 -4.93 -3.41
C ASP A 82 4.93 -5.03 -4.87
N TRP A 83 4.63 -3.87 -5.47
CA TRP A 83 4.21 -3.77 -6.84
C TRP A 83 5.27 -4.15 -7.89
N LEU A 84 6.56 -3.92 -7.71
CA LEU A 84 7.54 -4.18 -8.77
C LEU A 84 8.19 -5.55 -8.66
N THR A 85 9.10 -5.69 -7.69
CA THR A 85 10.08 -6.78 -7.62
C THR A 85 9.77 -7.79 -6.51
N GLY A 86 8.68 -7.60 -5.76
CA GLY A 86 8.39 -8.41 -4.57
C GLY A 86 9.44 -8.24 -3.46
N GLY A 87 10.29 -7.21 -3.56
CA GLY A 87 11.34 -6.91 -2.60
C GLY A 87 10.77 -6.40 -1.28
N LYS A 88 11.48 -6.67 -0.18
CA LYS A 88 11.11 -6.13 1.14
C LYS A 88 11.62 -4.71 1.37
N GLU A 89 12.39 -4.14 0.45
CA GLU A 89 13.06 -2.85 0.64
C GLU A 89 12.29 -1.69 -0.01
N TYR A 90 12.09 -0.62 0.75
CA TYR A 90 11.71 0.69 0.24
C TYR A 90 12.96 1.42 -0.30
N SER A 91 13.02 1.61 -1.61
CA SER A 91 14.06 2.35 -2.32
C SER A 91 13.52 2.94 -3.64
N PRO A 92 14.21 3.91 -4.28
CA PRO A 92 13.73 4.50 -5.53
C PRO A 92 13.49 3.48 -6.65
N SER A 93 14.32 2.43 -6.72
CA SER A 93 14.21 1.39 -7.74
C SER A 93 13.11 0.37 -7.45
N ASN A 94 12.76 0.17 -6.19
CA ASN A 94 11.78 -0.84 -5.76
C ASN A 94 10.38 -0.26 -5.51
N CYS A 95 10.27 1.06 -5.35
CA CYS A 95 9.01 1.73 -5.09
C CYS A 95 8.37 2.32 -6.37
N VAL A 96 7.05 2.35 -6.38
CA VAL A 96 6.23 3.13 -7.31
C VAL A 96 5.21 3.95 -6.54
N TRP A 97 4.72 5.00 -7.20
CA TRP A 97 3.46 5.61 -6.84
C TRP A 97 2.31 4.84 -7.46
N ILE A 98 1.31 4.50 -6.65
CA ILE A 98 0.15 3.72 -7.05
C ILE A 98 -1.11 4.36 -6.45
N PRO A 99 -2.21 4.50 -7.21
CA PRO A 99 -3.45 5.02 -6.67
C PRO A 99 -3.96 4.15 -5.50
N PRO A 100 -4.57 4.73 -4.45
CA PRO A 100 -5.05 3.98 -3.29
C PRO A 100 -6.02 2.85 -3.66
N LYS A 101 -6.81 3.06 -4.72
CA LYS A 101 -7.75 2.09 -5.28
C LYS A 101 -7.04 0.83 -5.79
N ILE A 102 -5.97 0.99 -6.58
CA ILE A 102 -5.16 -0.13 -7.08
C ILE A 102 -4.43 -0.83 -5.93
N ASN A 103 -3.85 -0.04 -5.01
CA ASN A 103 -3.13 -0.59 -3.86
C ASN A 103 -4.03 -1.46 -2.98
N THR A 104 -5.24 -0.99 -2.67
CA THR A 104 -6.23 -1.72 -1.88
C THR A 104 -6.71 -2.96 -2.62
N LEU A 105 -7.00 -2.81 -3.91
CA LEU A 105 -7.41 -3.92 -4.74
C LEU A 105 -6.36 -5.03 -4.71
N MET A 106 -5.08 -4.73 -4.82
CA MET A 106 -4.04 -5.76 -4.98
C MET A 106 -3.51 -6.31 -3.65
N ASN A 107 -3.79 -5.63 -2.54
CA ASN A 107 -3.43 -6.06 -1.21
C ASN A 107 -4.54 -6.94 -0.59
N ASP A 108 -4.62 -8.19 -1.03
CA ASP A 108 -5.63 -9.17 -0.57
C ASP A 108 -5.47 -9.61 0.90
N GLY A 109 -4.58 -8.97 1.64
CA GLY A 109 -4.25 -9.33 3.01
C GLY A 109 -3.55 -10.69 3.10
N ARG A 110 -3.23 -11.09 4.34
CA ARG A 110 -2.62 -12.40 4.59
C ARG A 110 -3.68 -13.49 4.49
N LYS A 111 -3.32 -14.60 3.85
CA LYS A 111 -4.15 -15.81 3.86
C LYS A 111 -4.46 -16.18 5.31
N LYS A 112 -5.74 -16.28 5.64
CA LYS A 112 -6.20 -16.67 6.96
C LYS A 112 -5.91 -18.17 7.16
N ASN A 113 -5.44 -18.56 8.33
CA ASN A 113 -5.20 -19.96 8.71
C ASN A 113 -6.52 -20.69 9.09
N ASN A 114 -7.60 -20.42 8.37
CA ASN A 114 -8.93 -20.97 8.65
C ASN A 114 -9.39 -21.97 7.58
N GLY A 115 -8.52 -22.32 6.63
CA GLY A 115 -8.82 -23.26 5.54
C GLY A 115 -9.73 -22.70 4.44
N LEU A 116 -10.19 -21.45 4.54
CA LEU A 116 -11.08 -20.84 3.55
C LEU A 116 -10.27 -20.19 2.41
N PRO A 117 -10.83 -20.14 1.19
CA PRO A 117 -10.27 -19.35 0.11
C PRO A 117 -10.20 -17.86 0.44
N MET A 118 -9.32 -17.14 -0.24
CA MET A 118 -9.24 -15.68 -0.10
C MET A 118 -10.58 -15.02 -0.46
N GLY A 119 -10.91 -13.93 0.23
CA GLY A 119 -12.16 -13.21 0.04
C GLY A 119 -13.42 -13.92 0.56
N VAL A 120 -13.26 -15.11 1.17
CA VAL A 120 -14.37 -15.89 1.72
C VAL A 120 -14.30 -15.90 3.25
N SER A 121 -15.47 -15.70 3.87
CA SER A 121 -15.66 -15.89 5.31
C SER A 121 -16.81 -16.86 5.55
N ILE A 122 -16.76 -17.58 6.68
CA ILE A 122 -17.85 -18.45 7.11
C ILE A 122 -18.71 -17.68 8.10
N GLN A 123 -20.02 -17.78 7.95
CA GLN A 123 -21.02 -17.13 8.79
C GLN A 123 -21.94 -18.18 9.38
N ARG A 124 -22.26 -18.04 10.66
CA ARG A 124 -23.11 -18.98 11.39
C ARG A 124 -24.25 -18.21 12.05
N ASN A 125 -25.47 -18.54 11.68
CA ASN A 125 -26.67 -17.96 12.26
C ASN A 125 -27.46 -19.06 12.99
N LYS A 126 -27.88 -18.77 14.22
CA LYS A 126 -28.77 -19.65 14.99
C LYS A 126 -30.20 -19.16 14.86
N TYR A 127 -31.12 -20.05 14.52
CA TYR A 127 -32.56 -19.77 14.57
C TYR A 127 -33.27 -20.95 15.23
N LYS A 128 -33.91 -20.68 16.37
CA LYS A 128 -34.41 -21.71 17.30
C LYS A 128 -33.29 -22.70 17.65
N ASP A 129 -33.55 -24.00 17.50
CA ASP A 129 -32.59 -25.07 17.79
C ASP A 129 -31.70 -25.47 16.61
N LYS A 130 -31.79 -24.75 15.48
CA LYS A 130 -31.00 -25.02 14.27
C LYS A 130 -29.88 -23.99 14.09
N VAL A 131 -28.71 -24.49 13.69
CA VAL A 131 -27.56 -23.68 13.26
C VAL A 131 -27.46 -23.76 11.74
N TYR A 132 -27.44 -22.60 11.09
CA TYR A 132 -27.26 -22.45 9.66
C TYR A 132 -25.88 -21.89 9.38
N GLU A 133 -25.13 -22.57 8.54
CA GLU A 133 -23.81 -22.16 8.09
C GLU A 133 -23.85 -21.79 6.60
N TYR A 134 -23.22 -20.69 6.25
CA TYR A 134 -23.07 -20.24 4.87
C TYR A 134 -21.74 -19.51 4.67
N TYR A 135 -21.32 -19.41 3.42
CA TYR A 135 -20.07 -18.77 3.03
C TYR A 135 -20.38 -17.41 2.43
N LYS A 136 -19.75 -16.37 2.95
CA LYS A 136 -19.89 -15.00 2.45
C LYS A 136 -18.66 -14.63 1.63
N ALA A 137 -18.87 -14.33 0.36
CA ALA A 137 -17.90 -13.63 -0.48
C ALA A 137 -17.99 -12.13 -0.19
N GLN A 138 -16.86 -11.45 -0.10
CA GLN A 138 -16.81 -10.00 0.12
C GLN A 138 -15.65 -9.38 -0.65
N CYS A 139 -15.91 -8.32 -1.40
CA CYS A 139 -14.90 -7.50 -2.04
C CYS A 139 -15.15 -6.03 -1.66
N SER A 140 -14.11 -5.33 -1.22
CA SER A 140 -14.20 -3.91 -0.87
C SER A 140 -13.14 -3.15 -1.65
N VAL A 141 -13.56 -2.19 -2.46
CA VAL A 141 -12.67 -1.34 -3.24
C VAL A 141 -13.17 0.09 -3.14
N ASP A 142 -12.27 0.99 -2.72
CA ASP A 142 -12.55 2.42 -2.58
C ASP A 142 -13.79 2.73 -1.73
N GLY A 143 -13.94 2.01 -0.61
CA GLY A 143 -15.08 2.17 0.30
C GLY A 143 -16.39 1.55 -0.18
N VAL A 144 -16.47 1.08 -1.43
CA VAL A 144 -17.61 0.32 -1.95
C VAL A 144 -17.44 -1.15 -1.60
N GLN A 145 -18.45 -1.73 -0.96
CA GLN A 145 -18.40 -3.10 -0.49
C GLN A 145 -19.48 -3.96 -1.15
N GLU A 146 -19.05 -4.92 -1.97
CA GLU A 146 -19.89 -5.97 -2.52
C GLU A 146 -19.85 -7.21 -1.62
N ALA A 147 -21.01 -7.80 -1.34
CA ALA A 147 -21.09 -9.00 -0.53
C ALA A 147 -22.26 -9.91 -0.90
N LYS A 148 -22.00 -11.22 -0.91
CA LYS A 148 -23.01 -12.22 -1.26
C LYS A 148 -22.77 -13.54 -0.53
N ASN A 149 -23.88 -14.21 -0.17
CA ASN A 149 -23.86 -15.48 0.56
C ASN A 149 -24.05 -16.66 -0.38
N PHE A 150 -23.36 -17.76 -0.07
CA PHE A 150 -23.32 -19.00 -0.85
C PHE A 150 -23.39 -20.23 0.06
N LYS A 151 -23.82 -21.35 -0.50
CA LYS A 151 -23.89 -22.63 0.23
C LYS A 151 -22.54 -23.33 0.31
N ASN A 152 -21.60 -23.03 -0.59
CA ASN A 152 -20.27 -23.61 -0.59
C ASN A 152 -19.18 -22.53 -0.78
N GLN A 153 -18.00 -22.82 -0.24
CA GLN A 153 -16.85 -21.92 -0.29
C GLN A 153 -16.31 -21.69 -1.70
N HIS A 154 -16.49 -22.65 -2.62
CA HIS A 154 -15.94 -22.56 -3.97
C HIS A 154 -16.73 -21.58 -4.84
N GLU A 155 -18.06 -21.55 -4.71
CA GLU A 155 -18.93 -20.55 -5.33
C GLU A 155 -18.68 -19.17 -4.76
N ALA A 156 -18.53 -19.06 -3.43
CA ALA A 156 -18.16 -17.80 -2.80
C ALA A 156 -16.83 -17.28 -3.32
N HIS A 157 -15.83 -18.15 -3.43
CA HIS A 157 -14.52 -17.77 -3.96
C HIS A 157 -14.59 -17.37 -5.42
N ARG A 158 -15.35 -18.11 -6.25
CA ARG A 158 -15.54 -17.79 -7.66
C ARG A 158 -16.18 -16.41 -7.84
N GLN A 159 -17.21 -16.09 -7.05
CA GLN A 159 -17.84 -14.76 -7.08
C GLN A 159 -16.85 -13.66 -6.68
N TRP A 160 -16.03 -13.90 -5.66
CA TRP A 160 -14.98 -12.97 -5.26
C TRP A 160 -13.96 -12.74 -6.39
N GLN A 161 -13.50 -13.81 -7.06
CA GLN A 161 -12.60 -13.72 -8.21
C GLN A 161 -13.22 -12.89 -9.35
N GLN A 162 -14.51 -13.06 -9.62
CA GLN A 162 -15.21 -12.28 -10.64
C GLN A 162 -15.24 -10.78 -10.31
N TRP A 163 -15.56 -10.41 -9.06
CA TRP A 163 -15.52 -9.02 -8.63
C TRP A 163 -14.10 -8.43 -8.73
N LYS A 164 -13.09 -9.21 -8.35
CA LYS A 164 -11.69 -8.83 -8.47
C LYS A 164 -11.29 -8.55 -9.90
N ILE A 165 -11.63 -9.45 -10.84
CA ILE A 165 -11.33 -9.27 -12.27
C ILE A 165 -12.04 -8.02 -12.80
N GLN A 166 -13.34 -7.87 -12.51
CA GLN A 166 -14.11 -6.71 -12.95
C GLN A 166 -13.50 -5.39 -12.45
N GLU A 167 -13.03 -5.37 -11.21
CA GLU A 167 -12.46 -4.16 -10.62
C GLU A 167 -11.04 -3.89 -11.10
N ILE A 168 -10.25 -4.93 -11.40
CA ILE A 168 -9.00 -4.78 -12.14
C ILE A 168 -9.27 -4.13 -13.49
N ASP A 169 -10.28 -4.61 -14.24
CA ASP A 169 -10.64 -4.02 -15.54
C ASP A 169 -11.13 -2.58 -15.41
N ASN A 170 -11.89 -2.25 -14.37
CA ASN A 170 -12.33 -0.88 -14.09
C ASN A 170 -11.15 0.05 -13.83
N VAL A 171 -10.22 -0.38 -12.98
CA VAL A 171 -8.97 0.34 -12.70
C VAL A 171 -8.14 0.51 -13.97
N LEU A 172 -7.94 -0.55 -14.76
CA LEU A 172 -7.17 -0.46 -15.99
C LEU A 172 -7.77 0.53 -16.98
N ARG A 173 -9.10 0.60 -17.07
CA ARG A 173 -9.80 1.62 -17.88
C ARG A 173 -9.62 3.02 -17.31
N GLU A 174 -9.86 3.19 -16.01
CA GLU A 174 -9.79 4.48 -15.30
C GLU A 174 -8.43 5.15 -15.48
N TYR A 175 -7.35 4.39 -15.34
CA TYR A 175 -5.99 4.93 -15.45
C TYR A 175 -5.31 4.65 -16.80
N SER A 176 -6.04 4.18 -17.81
CA SER A 176 -5.48 3.82 -19.13
C SER A 176 -4.74 4.96 -19.84
N PHE A 177 -5.13 6.21 -19.55
CA PHE A 177 -4.53 7.41 -20.12
C PHE A 177 -3.81 8.28 -19.09
N ASP A 178 -3.69 7.81 -17.84
CA ASP A 178 -2.98 8.55 -16.80
C ASP A 178 -1.47 8.33 -16.94
N TYR A 179 -0.82 9.30 -17.58
CA TYR A 179 0.63 9.28 -17.83
C TYR A 179 1.47 9.33 -16.55
N ARG A 180 0.85 9.56 -15.38
CA ARG A 180 1.52 9.52 -14.08
C ARG A 180 1.68 8.10 -13.55
N ILE A 181 0.94 7.12 -14.07
CA ILE A 181 1.18 5.71 -13.74
C ILE A 181 2.56 5.31 -14.22
N ASP A 182 3.35 4.79 -13.29
CA ASP A 182 4.66 4.22 -13.60
C ASP A 182 4.52 3.10 -14.64
N GLY A 183 5.27 3.17 -15.74
CA GLY A 183 5.19 2.19 -16.83
C GLY A 183 5.43 0.74 -16.38
N ARG A 184 6.18 0.53 -15.29
CA ARG A 184 6.39 -0.79 -14.70
C ARG A 184 5.10 -1.36 -14.11
N VAL A 185 4.16 -0.52 -13.70
CA VAL A 185 2.84 -0.93 -13.21
C VAL A 185 2.01 -1.54 -14.32
N ILE A 186 1.98 -0.87 -15.46
CA ILE A 186 1.25 -1.30 -16.66
C ILE A 186 1.80 -2.63 -17.18
N GLN A 187 3.12 -2.82 -17.13
CA GLN A 187 3.75 -4.07 -17.56
C GLN A 187 3.32 -5.26 -16.69
N LYS A 188 3.23 -5.09 -15.37
CA LYS A 188 2.89 -6.18 -14.44
C LYS A 188 1.42 -6.58 -14.49
N THR A 189 0.50 -5.63 -14.65
CA THR A 189 -0.93 -5.95 -14.83
C THR A 189 -1.15 -6.78 -16.09
N ASN A 190 -0.52 -6.40 -17.20
CA ASN A 190 -0.62 -7.12 -18.47
C ASN A 190 -0.07 -8.56 -18.42
N GLN A 191 0.91 -8.84 -17.55
CA GLN A 191 1.42 -10.20 -17.33
C GLN A 191 0.51 -11.04 -16.43
N SER A 192 -0.22 -10.39 -15.52
CA SER A 192 -1.10 -11.08 -14.55
C SER A 192 -2.48 -11.42 -15.12
N SER A 193 -2.87 -10.79 -16.23
CA SER A 193 -4.10 -11.06 -16.98
C SER A 193 -3.95 -12.19 -18.03
N ARG A 194 -2.80 -12.86 -18.08
CA ARG A 194 -2.53 -14.05 -18.92
C ARG A 194 -2.45 -15.30 -18.06
#